data_AF-N9MQI0-F1
#
_entry.id   AF-N9MQI0-F1
#
_cell.length_a   1.000
_cell.length_b   1.000
_cell.length_c   1.000
_cell.angle_alpha   90.00
_cell.angle_beta   90.00
_cell.angle_gamma   90.00
#
_symmetry.space_group_name_H-M   'P 1'
#
loop_
_entity.id
_entity.type
_entity.pdbx_description
1 polymer ?
#
loop_
_entity_poly.entity_id
_entity_poly.type
_entity_poly.pdbx_seq_one_letter_code
_entity_poly.pdbx_strand_id
1 'polypeptide(L)'
;MAKSASIPLVYRLSIFYRFVLSFVLGYLCMMYLSISLTMLLTAVLDKAEAVYLAAFIATLFYLGFIIISFCANSLLKLTVISLILTGALFGLSVGLN
;
A
#
# COMPACT_ATOMS: atom_id res chain seq x y z
N MET A 1 4.31 -40.52 11.31
CA MET A 1 5.52 -39.79 10.89
C MET A 1 5.15 -38.81 9.79
N ALA A 2 5.03 -37.52 10.10
CA ALA A 2 4.75 -36.50 9.10
C ALA A 2 6.03 -36.27 8.27
N LYS A 3 5.99 -36.66 7.00
CA LYS A 3 7.07 -36.44 6.04
C LYS A 3 7.25 -34.92 5.94
N SER A 4 8.36 -34.39 6.44
CA SER A 4 8.76 -32.99 6.27
C SER A 4 9.05 -32.76 4.79
N ALA A 5 7.99 -32.52 4.02
CA ALA A 5 8.10 -32.13 2.62
C ALA A 5 8.70 -30.73 2.62
N SER A 6 9.94 -30.61 2.13
CA SER A 6 10.58 -29.32 1.91
C SER A 6 9.64 -28.45 1.07
N ILE A 7 9.14 -27.37 1.68
CA ILE A 7 8.30 -26.38 1.01
C ILE A 7 9.04 -25.93 -0.25
N PRO A 8 8.42 -26.03 -1.45
CA PRO A 8 9.11 -25.75 -2.70
C PRO A 8 9.63 -24.30 -2.72
N LEU A 9 10.84 -24.12 -3.25
CA LEU A 9 11.54 -22.83 -3.28
C LEU A 9 10.71 -21.74 -3.99
N VAL A 10 9.89 -22.14 -4.98
CA VAL A 10 8.92 -21.28 -5.68
C VAL A 10 7.89 -20.66 -4.73
N TYR A 11 7.39 -21.42 -3.76
CA TYR A 11 6.43 -20.91 -2.77
C TYR A 11 7.10 -19.91 -1.83
N ARG A 12 8.33 -20.17 -1.38
CA ARG A 12 9.11 -19.22 -0.56
C ARG A 12 9.37 -17.90 -1.30
N LEU A 13 9.81 -17.98 -2.55
CA LEU A 13 9.97 -16.81 -3.42
C LEU A 13 8.66 -16.04 -3.61
N SER A 14 7.52 -16.74 -3.73
CA SER A 14 6.22 -16.09 -3.88
C SER A 14 5.80 -15.29 -2.66
N ILE A 15 6.09 -15.78 -1.44
CA ILE A 15 5.80 -15.05 -0.19
C ILE A 15 6.72 -13.84 -0.08
N PHE A 16 8.01 -14.02 -0.37
CA PHE A 16 8.97 -12.92 -0.35
C PHE A 16 8.58 -11.83 -1.36
N TYR A 17 8.14 -12.22 -2.56
CA TYR A 17 7.64 -11.29 -3.56
C TYR A 17 6.44 -10.50 -3.07
N ARG A 18 5.44 -11.16 -2.46
CA ARG A 18 4.28 -10.47 -1.85
C ARG A 18 4.73 -9.48 -0.79
N PHE A 19 5.63 -9.89 0.09
CA PHE A 19 6.16 -9.02 1.14
C PHE A 19 6.81 -7.76 0.54
N VAL A 20 7.79 -7.93 -0.36
CA VAL A 20 8.49 -6.80 -0.97
C VAL A 20 7.52 -5.89 -1.73
N LEU A 21 6.65 -6.47 -2.55
CA LEU A 21 5.69 -5.71 -3.34
C LEU A 21 4.73 -4.91 -2.46
N SER A 22 4.13 -5.53 -1.45
CA SER A 22 3.17 -4.89 -0.56
C SER A 22 3.79 -3.81 0.30
N PHE A 23 5.01 -4.03 0.78
CA PHE A 23 5.71 -3.01 1.57
C PHE A 23 6.14 -1.83 0.72
N VAL A 24 6.75 -2.07 -0.45
CA VAL A 24 7.26 -1.00 -1.33
C VAL A 24 6.11 -0.23 -1.98
N LEU A 25 5.20 -0.90 -2.69
CA LEU A 25 4.08 -0.23 -3.33
C LEU A 25 3.10 0.33 -2.31
N GLY A 26 2.85 -0.37 -1.22
CA GLY A 26 2.01 0.14 -0.14
C GLY A 26 2.57 1.41 0.47
N TYR A 27 3.89 1.50 0.67
CA TYR A 27 4.53 2.71 1.18
C TYR A 27 4.42 3.87 0.21
N LEU A 28 4.62 3.64 -1.10
CA LEU A 28 4.42 4.67 -2.12
C LEU A 28 2.98 5.16 -2.14
N CYS A 29 2.00 4.26 -2.12
CA CYS A 29 0.59 4.63 -2.03
C CYS A 29 0.29 5.44 -0.77
N MET A 30 0.81 5.01 0.38
CA MET A 30 0.66 5.73 1.66
C MET A 30 1.21 7.14 1.58
N MET A 31 2.40 7.31 0.99
CA MET A 31 3.03 8.62 0.81
C MET A 31 2.21 9.54 -0.09
N TYR A 32 1.78 9.08 -1.27
CA TYR A 32 0.96 9.91 -2.17
C TYR A 32 -0.40 10.23 -1.58
N LEU A 33 -1.02 9.28 -0.87
CA LEU A 33 -2.29 9.49 -0.19
C LEU A 33 -2.16 10.50 0.95
N SER A 34 -1.10 10.41 1.77
CA SER A 34 -0.89 11.35 2.89
C SER A 34 -0.67 12.78 2.40
N ILE A 35 0.10 12.96 1.33
CA ILE A 35 0.33 14.26 0.70
C ILE A 35 -0.99 14.83 0.15
N SER A 36 -1.72 14.03 -0.63
CA SER A 36 -2.99 14.45 -1.24
C SER A 36 -4.04 14.81 -0.18
N LEU A 37 -4.17 13.99 0.87
CA LEU A 37 -5.06 14.27 1.99
C LEU A 37 -4.62 15.51 2.75
N THR A 38 -3.32 15.70 3.00
CA THR A 38 -2.83 16.89 3.69
C THR A 38 -3.25 18.15 2.95
N MET A 39 -3.09 18.21 1.63
CA MET A 39 -3.52 19.38 0.84
C MET A 39 -5.03 19.61 0.95
N LEU A 40 -5.85 18.56 0.81
CA LEU A 40 -7.30 18.66 0.91
C LEU A 40 -7.76 19.08 2.31
N LEU A 41 -7.17 18.52 3.37
CA LEU A 41 -7.55 18.83 4.74
C LEU A 41 -7.06 20.21 5.18
N THR A 42 -5.95 20.72 4.63
CA THR A 42 -5.47 22.08 4.92
C THR A 42 -6.45 23.15 4.43
N ALA A 43 -7.37 22.82 3.52
CA ALA A 43 -8.44 23.72 3.11
C ALA A 43 -9.53 23.90 4.19
N VAL A 44 -9.58 23.03 5.20
CA VAL A 44 -10.64 23.01 6.22
C VAL A 44 -10.09 23.12 7.65
N LEU A 45 -8.92 22.55 7.92
CA LEU A 45 -8.27 22.51 9.23
C LEU A 45 -6.93 23.27 9.22
N ASP A 46 -6.47 23.63 10.42
CA ASP A 46 -5.12 24.12 10.63
C ASP A 46 -4.06 23.11 10.18
N LYS A 47 -2.91 23.61 9.71
CA LYS A 47 -1.85 22.80 9.10
C LYS A 47 -1.41 21.61 9.96
N ALA A 48 -1.29 21.80 11.27
CA ALA A 48 -0.82 20.75 12.16
C ALA A 48 -1.83 19.59 12.28
N GLU A 49 -3.12 19.92 12.39
CA GLU A 49 -4.19 18.94 12.52
C GLU A 49 -4.43 18.20 11.19
N ALA A 50 -4.38 18.93 10.07
CA ALA A 50 -4.52 18.38 8.73
C ALA A 50 -3.43 17.33 8.43
N VAL A 51 -2.16 17.63 8.72
CA VAL A 51 -1.04 16.70 8.54
C VAL A 51 -1.20 15.47 9.42
N TYR A 52 -1.56 15.66 10.70
CA TYR A 52 -1.74 14.55 11.63
C TYR A 52 -2.86 13.59 11.19
N LEU A 53 -4.03 14.14 10.85
CA LEU A 53 -5.18 13.34 10.43
C LEU A 53 -4.92 12.63 9.09
N ALA A 54 -4.28 13.31 8.13
CA ALA A 54 -3.88 12.73 6.85
C ALA A 54 -2.89 11.56 7.03
N ALA A 55 -1.86 11.75 7.87
CA ALA A 55 -0.88 10.70 8.18
C ALA A 55 -1.54 9.49 8.88
N PHE A 56 -2.47 9.75 9.80
CA PHE A 56 -3.21 8.70 10.49
C PHE A 56 -4.05 7.85 9.52
N ILE A 57 -4.85 8.49 8.66
CA ILE A 57 -5.66 7.81 7.65
C ILE A 57 -4.78 7.03 6.66
N ALA A 58 -3.68 7.64 6.20
CA ALA A 58 -2.75 6.98 5.27
C ALA A 58 -2.10 5.73 5.89
N THR A 59 -1.78 5.78 7.18
CA THR A 59 -1.21 4.63 7.91
C THR A 59 -2.23 3.49 8.02
N LEU A 60 -3.50 3.79 8.31
CA LEU A 60 -4.57 2.78 8.34
C LEU A 60 -4.79 2.15 6.96
N PHE A 61 -4.76 2.97 5.91
CA PHE A 61 -4.84 2.49 4.53
C PHE A 61 -3.66 1.56 4.19
N TYR A 62 -2.43 1.92 4.57
CA TYR A 62 -1.25 1.10 4.36
C TYR A 62 -1.37 -0.28 5.04
N LEU A 63 -1.81 -0.29 6.30
CA LEU A 63 -2.00 -1.52 7.05
C LEU A 63 -3.04 -2.43 6.37
N GLY A 64 -4.18 -1.86 5.96
CA GLY A 64 -5.21 -2.59 5.22
C GLY A 64 -4.69 -3.15 3.90
N PHE A 65 -3.92 -2.36 3.15
CA PHE A 65 -3.31 -2.76 1.89
C PHE A 65 -2.35 -3.94 2.05
N ILE A 66 -1.51 -3.95 3.10
CA ILE A 66 -0.64 -5.09 3.41
C ILE A 66 -1.48 -6.33 3.68
N ILE A 67 -2.48 -6.25 4.57
CA ILE A 67 -3.31 -7.41 4.95
C ILE A 67 -4.00 -8.01 3.71
N ILE A 68 -4.65 -7.18 2.91
CA ILE A 68 -5.33 -7.61 1.66
C ILE A 68 -4.34 -8.27 0.71
N SER A 69 -3.13 -7.73 0.60
CA SER A 69 -2.11 -8.28 -0.27
C SER A 69 -1.65 -9.68 0.13
N PHE A 70 -1.57 -9.96 1.43
CA PHE A 70 -1.27 -11.31 1.92
C PHE A 70 -2.43 -12.27 1.71
N CYS A 71 -3.67 -11.81 1.84
CA CYS A 71 -4.88 -12.59 1.60
C CYS A 71 -5.16 -12.86 0.11
N ALA A 72 -4.54 -12.15 -0.83
CA ALA A 72 -4.81 -12.30 -2.26
C ALA A 72 -4.37 -13.68 -2.79
N ASN A 73 -5.26 -14.37 -3.50
CA ASN A 73 -4.96 -15.69 -4.07
C ASN A 73 -4.04 -15.63 -5.32
N SER A 74 -4.08 -14.53 -6.08
CA SER A 74 -3.31 -14.40 -7.33
C SER A 74 -2.29 -13.27 -7.27
N LEU A 75 -1.02 -13.60 -7.51
CA LEU A 75 0.10 -12.66 -7.53
C LEU A 75 -0.05 -11.62 -8.65
N LEU A 76 -0.42 -12.06 -9.85
CA LEU A 76 -0.54 -11.17 -11.01
C LEU A 76 -1.67 -10.15 -10.81
N LYS A 77 -2.85 -10.58 -10.35
CA LYS A 77 -3.94 -9.65 -10.03
C LYS A 77 -3.52 -8.64 -8.98
N LEU A 78 -2.81 -9.07 -7.94
CA LEU A 78 -2.31 -8.18 -6.89
C LEU A 78 -1.35 -7.13 -7.47
N THR A 79 -0.41 -7.52 -8.33
CA THR A 79 0.55 -6.60 -8.96
C THR A 79 -0.13 -5.54 -9.82
N VAL A 80 -1.11 -5.95 -10.63
CA VAL A 80 -1.84 -5.03 -11.50
C VAL A 80 -2.68 -4.05 -10.69
N ILE A 81 -3.42 -4.53 -9.68
CA ILE A 81 -4.24 -3.68 -8.82
C ILE A 81 -3.37 -2.67 -8.07
N SER A 82 -2.27 -3.13 -7.48
CA SER A 82 -1.35 -2.26 -6.74
C SER A 82 -0.66 -1.22 -7.63
N LEU A 83 -0.28 -1.57 -8.86
CA LEU A 83 0.25 -0.62 -9.84
C LEU A 83 -0.79 0.41 -10.28
N ILE A 84 -2.01 -0.01 -10.59
CA ILE A 84 -3.11 0.90 -10.95
C ILE A 84 -3.37 1.87 -9.80
N LEU A 85 -3.43 1.36 -8.57
CA LEU A 85 -3.66 2.17 -7.37
C LEU A 85 -2.54 3.17 -7.15
N THR A 86 -1.28 2.74 -7.27
CA THR A 86 -0.11 3.63 -7.17
C THR A 86 -0.15 4.71 -8.25
N GLY A 87 -0.45 4.34 -9.49
CA GLY A 87 -0.56 5.27 -10.62
C GLY A 87 -1.69 6.28 -10.44
N ALA A 88 -2.85 5.84 -9.94
CA ALA A 88 -3.99 6.71 -9.66
C ALA A 88 -3.66 7.72 -8.55
N LEU A 89 -3.04 7.27 -7.45
CA LEU A 89 -2.63 8.15 -6.35
C LEU A 89 -1.51 9.10 -6.74
N PHE A 90 -0.58 8.65 -7.58
CA PHE A 90 0.45 9.51 -8.17
C PHE A 90 -0.18 10.60 -9.04
N GLY A 91 -1.08 10.23 -9.95
CA GLY A 91 -1.79 11.19 -10.81
C GLY A 91 -2.60 12.21 -10.00
N LEU A 92 -3.27 11.75 -8.94
CA LEU A 92 -3.99 12.62 -8.02
C LEU A 92 -3.03 13.58 -7.28
N SER A 93 -1.92 13.06 -6.76
CA SER A 93 -0.92 13.87 -6.05
C SER A 93 -0.26 14.91 -6.94
N VAL A 94 -0.03 14.61 -8.22
CA VAL A 94 0.51 15.57 -9.19
C VAL A 94 -0.54 16.59 -9.61
N GLY A 95 -1.81 16.21 -9.75
CA GLY A 95 -2.88 17.14 -10.13
C GLY A 95 -3.29 18.11 -9.02
N LEU A 96 -3.03 17.78 -7.76
CA LEU A 96 -3.32 18.63 -6.60
C LEU A 96 -2.19 19.61 -6.25
N ASN A 97 -0.96 19.35 -6.73
CA ASN A 97 0.24 20.13 -6.42
C ASN A 97 0.51 21.18 -7.51
#